data_AF-A0A7S2YKR8-F1
#
_entry.id   AF-A0A7S2YKR8-F1
#
_cell.length_a   1.000
_cell.length_b   1.000
_cell.length_c   1.000
_cell.angle_alpha   90.00
_cell.angle_beta   90.00
_cell.angle_gamma   90.00
#
_symmetry.space_group_name_H-M   'P 1'
#
loop_
_entity.id
_entity.type
_entity.pdbx_description
1 polymer ?
#
loop_
_entity_poly.entity_id
_entity_poly.type
_entity_poly.pdbx_seq_one_letter_code
_entity_poly.pdbx_strand_id
1 'polypeptide(L)'
;MGTRSYTYDSPLPEDQVQLVEWCLDNIQQVLELQSSDRSVNWTSRWLEILKQHAAKGFHPEIPQYGFGDGKSYGIVTDAVASLKQTGAVRHGAESFNFYFPQELDEEFLIVSKGSFQDQKVPWRYVNAAELQEFLLERISEGFTFPLNPKWILCDPNWKPIYDSLMETNRSDVQKSLKVWYPPSVREKIESIHKQFPDGFVFEKDKDADPSDMIDGTEAMDLATLELEQFLTLRRAKVKMLCVAAFNKLLQSVREKHARR
;
A
#
# COMPACT_ATOMS: atom_id res chain seq x y z
N MET A 1 -4.79 -8.38 9.99
CA MET A 1 -5.19 -8.94 11.31
C MET A 1 -6.65 -9.34 11.25
N GLY A 2 -6.97 -10.61 11.51
CA GLY A 2 -8.35 -11.12 11.48
C GLY A 2 -9.03 -11.04 12.84
N THR A 3 -10.28 -10.57 12.87
CA THR A 3 -11.10 -10.52 14.09
C THR A 3 -12.38 -11.32 13.89
N ARG A 4 -12.89 -11.95 14.94
CA ARG A 4 -14.18 -12.66 14.94
C ARG A 4 -15.06 -12.07 16.04
N SER A 5 -16.30 -11.73 15.70
CA SER A 5 -17.26 -11.16 16.64
C SER A 5 -16.75 -9.89 17.36
N TYR A 6 -16.00 -9.07 16.63
CA TYR A 6 -15.52 -7.77 17.08
C TYR A 6 -16.33 -6.66 16.40
N THR A 7 -16.57 -5.57 17.11
CA THR A 7 -17.16 -4.34 16.55
C THR A 7 -16.18 -3.20 16.77
N TYR A 8 -15.90 -2.47 15.70
CA TYR A 8 -15.03 -1.31 15.73
C TYR A 8 -15.79 -0.10 16.27
N ASP A 9 -15.18 0.63 17.20
CA ASP A 9 -15.82 1.75 17.88
C ASP A 9 -15.84 3.04 17.04
N SER A 10 -14.98 3.11 16.02
CA SER A 10 -14.85 4.27 15.14
C SER A 10 -14.66 3.84 13.67
N PRO A 11 -15.12 4.66 12.71
CA PRO A 11 -14.73 4.51 11.31
C PRO A 11 -13.22 4.77 11.14
N LEU A 12 -12.71 4.51 9.94
CA LEU A 12 -11.39 5.01 9.56
C LEU A 12 -11.37 6.55 9.60
N PRO A 13 -10.25 7.16 9.97
CA PRO A 13 -10.03 8.60 9.81
C PRO A 13 -10.30 9.06 8.37
N GLU A 14 -10.88 10.25 8.22
CA GLU A 14 -11.31 10.79 6.92
C GLU A 14 -10.15 10.94 5.93
N ASP A 15 -8.99 11.39 6.41
CA ASP A 15 -7.74 11.46 5.65
C ASP A 15 -7.26 10.09 5.17
N GLN A 16 -7.43 9.05 5.99
CA GLN A 16 -7.13 7.68 5.59
C GLN A 16 -8.13 7.16 4.54
N VAL A 17 -9.41 7.50 4.62
CA VAL A 17 -10.41 7.17 3.58
C VAL A 17 -10.04 7.84 2.26
N GLN A 18 -9.70 9.13 2.29
CA GLN A 18 -9.21 9.86 1.11
C GLN A 18 -7.93 9.24 0.53
N LEU A 19 -7.04 8.72 1.39
CA LEU A 19 -5.85 8.01 0.95
C LEU A 19 -6.18 6.66 0.28
N VAL A 20 -7.20 5.94 0.74
CA VAL A 20 -7.70 4.72 0.05
C VAL A 20 -8.23 5.08 -1.33
N GLU A 21 -9.04 6.14 -1.44
CA GLU A 21 -9.58 6.58 -2.71
C GLU A 21 -8.48 7.05 -3.67
N TRP A 22 -7.49 7.78 -3.17
CA TRP A 22 -6.27 8.13 -3.90
C TRP A 22 -5.51 6.88 -4.35
N CYS A 23 -5.33 5.89 -3.48
CA CYS A 23 -4.67 4.63 -3.84
C CYS A 23 -5.39 3.94 -5.00
N LEU A 24 -6.73 3.86 -4.94
CA LEU A 24 -7.55 3.28 -6.01
C LEU A 24 -7.41 4.02 -7.35
N ASP A 25 -7.39 5.36 -7.35
CA ASP A 25 -7.16 6.15 -8.57
C ASP A 25 -5.81 5.81 -9.22
N ASN A 26 -4.79 5.68 -8.39
CA ASN A 26 -3.44 5.41 -8.88
C ASN A 26 -3.24 3.94 -9.27
N ILE A 27 -3.91 2.99 -8.60
CA ILE A 27 -3.99 1.60 -9.06
C ILE A 27 -4.60 1.57 -10.46
N GLN A 28 -5.73 2.26 -10.67
CA GLN A 28 -6.36 2.34 -11.99
C GLN A 28 -5.40 2.92 -13.03
N GLN A 29 -4.70 4.01 -12.71
CA GLN A 29 -3.71 4.61 -13.62
C GLN A 29 -2.57 3.63 -13.97
N VAL A 30 -2.08 2.86 -12.99
CA VAL A 30 -1.05 1.84 -13.23
C VAL A 30 -1.57 0.75 -14.17
N LEU A 31 -2.80 0.27 -13.95
CA LEU A 31 -3.46 -0.74 -14.79
C LEU A 31 -3.73 -0.23 -16.21
N GLU A 32 -4.06 1.06 -16.39
CA GLU A 32 -4.18 1.68 -17.71
C GLU A 32 -2.82 1.71 -18.43
N LEU A 33 -1.77 2.16 -17.74
CA LEU A 33 -0.42 2.27 -18.29
C LEU A 33 0.21 0.91 -18.63
N GLN A 34 -0.13 -0.16 -17.91
CA GLN A 34 0.38 -1.51 -18.21
C GLN A 34 -0.04 -1.99 -19.60
N SER A 35 -1.17 -1.50 -20.11
CA SER A 35 -1.73 -1.92 -21.39
C SER A 35 -0.81 -1.57 -22.57
N SER A 36 0.12 -0.64 -22.36
CA SER A 36 1.10 -0.22 -23.35
C SER A 36 2.46 -0.93 -23.23
N ASP A 37 2.80 -1.42 -22.03
CA ASP A 37 4.10 -2.04 -21.75
C ASP A 37 3.97 -2.96 -20.52
N ARG A 38 4.29 -4.24 -20.64
CA ARG A 38 4.23 -5.21 -19.52
C ARG A 38 5.60 -5.56 -18.95
N SER A 39 6.66 -4.96 -19.47
CA SER A 39 8.04 -5.21 -19.04
C SER A 39 8.47 -4.41 -17.80
N VAL A 40 7.61 -3.50 -17.32
CA VAL A 40 7.87 -2.67 -16.12
C VAL A 40 7.06 -3.21 -14.94
N ASN A 41 7.76 -3.55 -13.86
CA ASN A 41 7.17 -4.11 -12.64
C ASN A 41 6.33 -3.09 -11.85
N TRP A 42 5.58 -3.60 -10.86
CA TRP A 42 4.69 -2.79 -10.03
C TRP A 42 5.43 -1.65 -9.33
N THR A 43 6.52 -1.96 -8.61
CA THR A 43 7.26 -0.98 -7.81
C THR A 43 7.76 0.20 -8.63
N SER A 44 8.29 -0.07 -9.83
CA SER A 44 8.76 0.98 -10.73
C SER A 44 7.61 1.88 -11.20
N ARG A 45 6.46 1.30 -11.55
CA ARG A 45 5.27 2.06 -11.94
C ARG A 45 4.74 2.91 -10.79
N TRP A 46 4.67 2.33 -9.60
CA TRP A 46 4.21 3.04 -8.41
C TRP A 46 5.17 4.16 -8.00
N LEU A 47 6.47 3.95 -8.15
CA LEU A 47 7.47 5.00 -7.90
C LEU A 47 7.27 6.21 -8.82
N GLU A 48 6.95 6.00 -10.10
CA GLU A 48 6.64 7.11 -11.00
C GLU A 48 5.38 7.87 -10.59
N ILE A 49 4.34 7.16 -10.13
CA ILE A 49 3.15 7.78 -9.52
C ILE A 49 3.56 8.65 -8.32
N LEU A 50 4.39 8.12 -7.41
CA LEU A 50 4.84 8.86 -6.24
C LEU A 50 5.65 10.10 -6.63
N LYS A 51 6.56 10.01 -7.61
CA LYS A 51 7.31 11.17 -8.13
C LYS A 51 6.37 12.24 -8.71
N GLN A 52 5.33 11.83 -9.44
CA GLN A 52 4.33 12.74 -10.02
C GLN A 52 3.49 13.46 -8.96
N HIS A 53 3.08 12.77 -7.89
CA HIS A 53 2.29 13.36 -6.81
C HIS A 53 3.14 14.19 -5.84
N ALA A 54 4.34 13.72 -5.49
CA ALA A 54 5.34 14.49 -4.77
C ALA A 54 5.69 15.79 -5.52
N ALA A 55 5.72 15.73 -6.85
CA ALA A 55 5.90 16.90 -7.71
C ALA A 55 4.75 17.93 -7.60
N LYS A 56 3.56 17.52 -7.18
CA LYS A 56 2.40 18.38 -6.92
C LYS A 56 2.28 18.76 -5.43
N GLY A 57 3.22 18.31 -4.59
CA GLY A 57 3.24 18.59 -3.16
C GLY A 57 2.39 17.63 -2.32
N PHE A 58 1.93 16.51 -2.89
CA PHE A 58 1.18 15.51 -2.13
C PHE A 58 2.12 14.59 -1.35
N HIS A 59 2.08 14.72 -0.03
CA HIS A 59 2.78 13.89 0.94
C HIS A 59 1.86 13.68 2.15
N PRO A 60 1.19 12.52 2.27
CA PRO A 60 0.33 12.27 3.41
C PRO A 60 1.16 12.25 4.70
N GLU A 61 0.58 12.72 5.79
CA GLU A 61 1.17 12.54 7.11
C GLU A 61 1.02 11.07 7.50
N ILE A 62 2.16 10.37 7.60
CA ILE A 62 2.17 8.95 7.95
C ILE A 62 2.21 8.85 9.48
N PRO A 63 1.23 8.18 10.12
CA PRO A 63 1.27 7.98 11.56
C PRO A 63 2.51 7.19 11.98
N GLN A 64 2.90 7.29 13.26
CA GLN A 64 4.13 6.66 13.79
C GLN A 64 4.27 5.18 13.42
N TYR A 65 3.17 4.42 13.46
CA TYR A 65 3.14 3.00 13.11
C TYR A 65 2.36 2.75 11.82
N GLY A 66 2.30 3.72 10.92
CA GLY A 66 1.51 3.63 9.70
C GLY A 66 0.01 3.71 9.93
N PHE A 67 -0.75 3.53 8.85
CA PHE A 67 -2.20 3.62 8.86
C PHE A 67 -2.86 2.36 9.43
N GLY A 68 -4.09 2.48 9.94
CA GLY A 68 -4.84 1.34 10.46
C GLY A 68 -6.12 1.73 11.16
N ASP A 69 -7.05 0.79 11.29
CA ASP A 69 -8.16 0.94 12.21
C ASP A 69 -7.67 0.90 13.67
N GLY A 70 -8.49 1.37 14.62
CA GLY A 70 -8.09 1.47 16.02
C GLY A 70 -7.66 0.15 16.66
N LYS A 71 -8.20 -0.99 16.23
CA LYS A 71 -7.83 -2.31 16.77
C LYS A 71 -6.49 -2.77 16.20
N SER A 72 -6.32 -2.69 14.88
CA SER A 72 -5.08 -3.05 14.20
C SER A 72 -3.92 -2.17 14.69
N TYR A 73 -4.14 -0.86 14.81
CA TYR A 73 -3.15 0.09 15.32
C TYR A 73 -2.75 -0.22 16.77
N GLY A 74 -3.72 -0.58 17.63
CA GLY A 74 -3.46 -1.00 19.00
C GLY A 74 -2.59 -2.26 19.09
N ILE A 75 -2.90 -3.28 18.29
CA ILE A 75 -2.11 -4.52 18.26
C ILE A 75 -0.67 -4.24 17.79
N VAL A 76 -0.47 -3.41 16.77
CA VAL A 76 0.87 -3.03 16.32
C VAL A 76 1.61 -2.27 17.42
N THR A 77 0.94 -1.33 18.08
CA THR A 77 1.52 -0.56 19.20
C THR A 77 2.03 -1.49 20.31
N ASP A 78 1.22 -2.47 20.71
CA ASP A 78 1.58 -3.45 21.73
C ASP A 78 2.73 -4.36 21.26
N ALA A 79 2.73 -4.76 19.99
CA ALA A 79 3.78 -5.59 19.40
C ALA A 79 5.13 -4.84 19.34
N VAL A 80 5.13 -3.58 18.88
CA VAL A 80 6.33 -2.72 18.85
C VAL A 80 6.88 -2.51 20.25
N ALA A 81 6.02 -2.24 21.23
CA ALA A 81 6.43 -2.07 22.62
C ALA A 81 7.06 -3.34 23.18
N SER A 82 6.45 -4.50 22.92
CA SER A 82 6.92 -5.81 23.40
C SER A 82 8.22 -6.26 22.74
N LEU A 83 8.43 -5.89 21.47
CA LEU A 83 9.58 -6.30 20.66
C LEU A 83 10.61 -5.17 20.50
N LYS A 84 10.55 -4.14 21.35
CA LYS A 84 11.43 -2.97 21.26
C LYS A 84 12.93 -3.31 21.28
N GLN A 85 13.31 -4.37 21.99
CA GLN A 85 14.72 -4.78 22.09
C GLN A 85 15.28 -5.35 20.79
N THR A 86 14.45 -6.05 20.00
CA THR A 86 14.87 -6.64 18.73
C THR A 86 14.54 -5.72 17.55
N GLY A 87 13.53 -4.86 17.69
CA GLY A 87 13.01 -4.06 16.58
C GLY A 87 12.35 -4.91 15.49
N ALA A 88 11.85 -6.10 15.85
CA ALA A 88 11.27 -7.04 14.89
C ALA A 88 9.94 -6.55 14.27
N VAL A 89 9.21 -5.66 14.95
CA VAL A 89 8.03 -4.97 14.43
C VAL A 89 8.26 -3.47 14.54
N ARG A 90 8.08 -2.74 13.43
CA ARG A 90 8.40 -1.30 13.33
C ARG A 90 7.32 -0.45 12.65
N HIS A 91 6.41 -1.07 11.92
CA HIS A 91 5.36 -0.37 11.17
C HIS A 91 4.04 -1.15 11.21
N GLY A 92 3.04 -0.55 10.58
CA GLY A 92 1.66 -1.02 10.52
C GLY A 92 1.48 -2.25 9.63
N ALA A 93 0.24 -2.74 9.60
CA ALA A 93 -0.11 -3.87 8.75
C ALA A 93 -0.19 -3.46 7.28
N GLU A 94 0.38 -4.29 6.38
CA GLU A 94 0.39 -4.04 4.93
C GLU A 94 -1.00 -3.89 4.30
N SER A 95 -2.04 -4.41 4.96
CA SER A 95 -3.44 -4.20 4.56
C SER A 95 -3.86 -2.72 4.54
N PHE A 96 -3.11 -1.85 5.23
CA PHE A 96 -3.33 -0.41 5.31
C PHE A 96 -2.23 0.42 4.64
N ASN A 97 -1.29 -0.23 3.95
CA ASN A 97 -0.23 0.47 3.24
C ASN A 97 -0.75 1.03 1.90
N PHE A 98 -1.52 2.12 2.01
CA PHE A 98 -2.19 2.76 0.87
C PHE A 98 -1.29 3.75 0.12
N TYR A 99 -0.28 4.30 0.80
CA TYR A 99 0.65 5.24 0.17
C TYR A 99 1.70 4.52 -0.67
N PHE A 100 2.15 3.34 -0.21
CA PHE A 100 3.12 2.51 -0.93
C PHE A 100 2.69 1.04 -0.91
N PRO A 101 1.59 0.65 -1.57
CA PRO A 101 1.23 -0.76 -1.73
C PRO A 101 2.38 -1.53 -2.39
N GLN A 102 2.84 -2.58 -1.73
CA GLN A 102 3.98 -3.39 -2.15
C GLN A 102 3.55 -4.65 -2.91
N GLU A 103 4.53 -5.31 -3.53
CA GLU A 103 4.38 -6.70 -3.98
C GLU A 103 4.11 -7.62 -2.79
N LEU A 104 3.39 -8.72 -3.03
CA LEU A 104 3.17 -9.73 -2.01
C LEU A 104 4.43 -10.57 -1.81
N ASP A 105 4.72 -10.90 -0.56
CA ASP A 105 5.80 -11.83 -0.22
C ASP A 105 5.50 -13.24 -0.76
N GLU A 106 6.56 -14.04 -0.97
CA GLU A 106 6.41 -15.44 -1.38
C GLU A 106 5.93 -16.35 -0.24
N GLU A 107 6.28 -16.00 0.99
CA GLU A 107 6.00 -16.77 2.20
C GLU A 107 5.43 -15.89 3.31
N PHE A 108 4.41 -16.41 4.01
CA PHE A 108 3.71 -15.73 5.10
C PHE A 108 3.73 -16.57 6.36
N LEU A 109 3.90 -15.93 7.52
CA LEU A 109 3.72 -16.56 8.82
C LEU A 109 2.31 -16.30 9.35
N ILE A 110 1.49 -17.35 9.45
CA ILE A 110 0.20 -17.27 10.14
C ILE A 110 0.39 -17.63 11.61
N VAL A 111 -0.08 -16.78 12.50
CA VAL A 111 -0.21 -17.07 13.94
C VAL A 111 -1.70 -17.15 14.29
N SER A 112 -2.19 -18.34 14.63
CA SER A 112 -3.60 -18.55 14.96
C SER A 112 -3.78 -19.60 16.07
N LYS A 113 -4.50 -19.22 17.12
CA LYS A 113 -4.78 -20.12 18.24
C LYS A 113 -5.88 -21.10 17.87
N GLY A 114 -5.55 -22.39 17.88
CA GLY A 114 -6.50 -23.48 17.67
C GLY A 114 -6.78 -23.85 16.21
N SER A 115 -6.18 -23.14 15.24
CA SER A 115 -6.30 -23.47 13.82
C SER A 115 -5.33 -24.56 13.35
N PHE A 116 -4.24 -24.79 14.07
CA PHE A 116 -3.22 -25.77 13.69
C PHE A 116 -3.17 -26.91 14.72
N GLN A 117 -4.28 -27.67 14.82
CA GLN A 117 -4.43 -28.71 15.85
C GLN A 117 -3.37 -29.82 15.77
N ASP A 118 -2.86 -30.08 14.57
CA ASP A 118 -1.79 -31.06 14.34
C ASP A 118 -0.39 -30.55 14.71
N GLN A 119 -0.26 -29.26 15.01
CA GLN A 119 1.03 -28.64 15.36
C GLN A 119 1.10 -28.34 16.86
N LYS A 120 2.29 -28.58 17.44
CA LYS A 120 2.59 -28.19 18.83
C LYS A 120 2.69 -26.68 19.04
N VAL A 121 2.70 -25.92 17.94
CA VAL A 121 2.89 -24.47 17.94
C VAL A 121 1.68 -23.77 17.29
N PRO A 122 1.32 -22.56 17.72
CA PRO A 122 0.15 -21.84 17.20
C PRO A 122 0.46 -21.05 15.92
N TRP A 123 1.45 -21.49 15.12
CA TRP A 123 1.89 -20.76 13.93
C TRP A 123 2.36 -21.69 12.82
N ARG A 124 2.24 -21.25 11.56
CA ARG A 124 2.64 -22.01 10.37
C ARG A 124 3.08 -21.05 9.25
N TYR A 125 4.17 -21.39 8.56
CA TYR A 125 4.56 -20.74 7.31
C TYR A 125 3.73 -21.29 6.15
N VAL A 126 3.28 -20.40 5.27
CA VAL A 126 2.44 -20.73 4.12
C VAL A 126 2.82 -19.89 2.91
N ASN A 127 2.59 -20.40 1.71
CA ASN A 127 2.65 -19.57 0.50
C ASN A 127 1.35 -18.78 0.30
N ALA A 128 1.30 -17.96 -0.76
CA ALA A 128 0.13 -17.14 -1.09
C ALA A 128 -1.16 -17.96 -1.29
N ALA A 129 -1.11 -19.10 -1.99
CA ALA A 129 -2.30 -19.91 -2.26
C ALA A 129 -2.85 -20.55 -0.97
N GLU A 130 -1.95 -21.07 -0.12
CA GLU A 130 -2.30 -21.62 1.19
C GLU A 130 -2.84 -20.54 2.16
N LEU A 131 -2.33 -19.31 2.07
CA LEU A 131 -2.88 -18.16 2.80
C LEU A 131 -4.30 -17.86 2.32
N GLN A 132 -4.53 -17.81 1.02
CA GLN A 132 -5.84 -17.54 0.43
C GLN A 132 -6.89 -18.58 0.87
N GLU A 133 -6.54 -19.87 0.81
CA GLU A 133 -7.39 -20.96 1.31
C GLU A 133 -7.70 -20.79 2.80
N PHE A 134 -6.67 -20.54 3.62
CA PHE A 134 -6.84 -20.30 5.04
C PHE A 134 -7.78 -19.12 5.31
N LEU A 135 -7.65 -18.01 4.59
CA LEU A 135 -8.49 -16.83 4.75
C LEU A 135 -9.96 -17.11 4.41
N LEU A 136 -10.23 -17.85 3.33
CA LEU A 136 -11.59 -18.28 2.97
C LEU A 136 -12.22 -19.15 4.06
N GLU A 137 -11.46 -20.09 4.62
CA GLU A 137 -11.92 -20.92 5.74
C GLU A 137 -12.26 -20.04 6.96
N ARG A 138 -11.41 -19.06 7.30
CA ARG A 138 -11.66 -18.13 8.42
C ARG A 138 -12.90 -17.27 8.17
N ILE A 139 -13.17 -16.83 6.94
CA ILE A 139 -14.41 -16.11 6.60
C ILE A 139 -15.64 -16.97 6.93
N SER A 140 -15.61 -18.27 6.59
CA SER A 140 -16.71 -19.19 6.90
C SER A 140 -16.97 -19.35 8.41
N GLU A 141 -15.92 -19.21 9.23
CA GLU A 141 -16.00 -19.20 10.69
C GLU A 141 -16.44 -17.85 11.28
N GLY A 142 -16.63 -16.84 10.44
CA GLY A 142 -17.03 -15.47 10.82
C GLY A 142 -15.89 -14.54 11.18
N PHE A 143 -14.67 -14.84 10.77
CA PHE A 143 -13.61 -13.84 10.82
C PHE A 143 -13.82 -12.78 9.72
N THR A 144 -13.34 -11.58 10.02
CA THR A 144 -13.30 -10.46 9.09
C THR A 144 -11.95 -9.75 9.23
N PHE A 145 -11.44 -9.24 8.11
CA PHE A 145 -10.14 -8.60 8.00
C PHE A 145 -10.12 -7.59 6.85
N PRO A 146 -9.30 -6.53 6.94
CA PRO A 146 -9.04 -5.62 5.84
C PRO A 146 -8.09 -6.27 4.81
N LEU A 147 -8.27 -5.91 3.55
CA LEU A 147 -7.41 -6.27 2.42
C LEU A 147 -6.92 -4.98 1.77
N ASN A 148 -5.66 -4.97 1.35
CA ASN A 148 -5.13 -3.85 0.58
C ASN A 148 -5.82 -3.79 -0.79
N PRO A 149 -6.24 -2.62 -1.30
CA PRO A 149 -6.78 -2.47 -2.65
C PRO A 149 -5.89 -3.05 -3.76
N LYS A 150 -4.56 -2.96 -3.63
CA LYS A 150 -3.62 -3.58 -4.57
C LYS A 150 -3.83 -5.09 -4.65
N TRP A 151 -4.01 -5.75 -3.51
CA TRP A 151 -4.26 -7.19 -3.50
C TRP A 151 -5.53 -7.54 -4.26
N ILE A 152 -6.62 -6.84 -3.94
CA ILE A 152 -7.94 -7.09 -4.55
C ILE A 152 -7.91 -6.92 -6.07
N LEU A 153 -7.22 -5.89 -6.56
CA LEU A 153 -7.30 -5.45 -7.95
C LEU A 153 -6.14 -5.93 -8.83
N CYS A 154 -5.00 -6.27 -8.24
CA CYS A 154 -3.77 -6.54 -8.98
C CYS A 154 -3.24 -7.95 -8.77
N ASP A 155 -3.49 -8.56 -7.60
CA ASP A 155 -2.92 -9.86 -7.27
C ASP A 155 -3.88 -11.02 -7.62
N PRO A 156 -3.37 -12.11 -8.23
CA PRO A 156 -4.19 -13.26 -8.59
C PRO A 156 -4.94 -13.86 -7.39
N ASN A 157 -6.22 -14.19 -7.60
CA ASN A 157 -7.10 -14.91 -6.66
C ASN A 157 -7.44 -14.17 -5.34
N TRP A 158 -7.13 -12.88 -5.21
CA TRP A 158 -7.53 -12.09 -4.04
C TRP A 158 -8.94 -11.49 -4.13
N LYS A 159 -9.42 -11.15 -5.33
CA LYS A 159 -10.81 -10.68 -5.54
C LYS A 159 -11.87 -11.66 -5.00
N PRO A 160 -11.77 -12.99 -5.21
CA PRO A 160 -12.70 -13.95 -4.60
C PRO A 160 -12.76 -13.90 -3.07
N ILE A 161 -11.66 -13.59 -2.38
CA ILE A 161 -11.63 -13.43 -0.91
C ILE A 161 -12.40 -12.18 -0.51
N TYR A 162 -12.18 -11.08 -1.22
CA TYR A 162 -12.94 -9.85 -1.03
C TYR A 162 -14.45 -10.07 -1.27
N ASP A 163 -14.81 -10.78 -2.34
CA ASP A 163 -16.22 -11.08 -2.65
C ASP A 163 -16.86 -11.94 -1.55
N SER A 164 -16.14 -12.96 -1.07
CA SER A 164 -16.58 -13.81 0.05
C SER A 164 -16.82 -13.00 1.34
N LEU A 165 -15.98 -11.98 1.62
CA LEU A 165 -16.21 -11.04 2.72
C LEU A 165 -17.50 -10.25 2.47
N MET A 166 -17.66 -9.65 1.28
CA MET A 166 -18.80 -8.79 0.96
C MET A 166 -20.15 -9.53 0.99
N GLU A 167 -20.17 -10.80 0.58
CA GLU A 167 -21.37 -11.66 0.57
C GLU A 167 -21.83 -12.09 1.98
N THR A 168 -20.99 -11.93 3.00
CA THR A 168 -21.29 -12.40 4.35
C THR A 168 -22.39 -11.56 5.01
N ASN A 169 -23.57 -12.14 5.26
CA ASN A 169 -24.70 -11.43 5.88
C ASN A 169 -24.63 -11.26 7.42
N ARG A 170 -23.51 -11.64 8.06
CA ARG A 170 -23.37 -11.52 9.51
C ARG A 170 -23.24 -10.05 9.93
N SER A 171 -23.97 -9.65 10.97
CA SER A 171 -24.05 -8.25 11.38
C SER A 171 -22.73 -7.68 11.93
N ASP A 172 -21.92 -8.50 12.62
CA ASP A 172 -20.59 -8.15 13.11
C ASP A 172 -19.60 -7.92 11.95
N VAL A 173 -19.63 -8.81 10.96
CA VAL A 173 -18.82 -8.68 9.74
C VAL A 173 -19.22 -7.43 8.95
N GLN A 174 -20.51 -7.23 8.67
CA GLN A 174 -21.00 -6.08 7.91
C GLN A 174 -20.66 -4.74 8.56
N LYS A 175 -20.66 -4.65 9.90
CA LYS A 175 -20.18 -3.45 10.62
C LYS A 175 -18.70 -3.21 10.38
N SER A 176 -17.89 -4.26 10.44
CA SER A 176 -16.44 -4.17 10.17
C SER A 176 -16.14 -3.75 8.73
N LEU A 177 -16.84 -4.34 7.76
CA LEU A 177 -16.68 -3.99 6.34
C LEU A 177 -17.10 -2.55 6.03
N LYS A 178 -18.03 -1.96 6.79
CA LYS A 178 -18.40 -0.54 6.63
C LYS A 178 -17.30 0.42 7.10
N VAL A 179 -16.42 -0.02 7.99
CA VAL A 179 -15.28 0.77 8.46
C VAL A 179 -14.22 0.87 7.38
N TRP A 180 -13.85 -0.27 6.77
CA TRP A 180 -12.75 -0.33 5.81
C TRP A 180 -13.18 -0.05 4.37
N TYR A 181 -14.42 -0.39 4.02
CA TYR A 181 -14.96 -0.25 2.68
C TYR A 181 -16.26 0.54 2.74
N PRO A 182 -16.23 1.88 2.86
CA PRO A 182 -17.40 2.70 2.65
C PRO A 182 -17.93 2.51 1.21
N PRO A 183 -19.21 2.88 0.92
CA PRO A 183 -19.81 2.64 -0.38
C PRO A 183 -18.98 3.15 -1.57
N SER A 184 -18.38 4.35 -1.46
CA SER A 184 -17.52 4.93 -2.51
C SER A 184 -16.34 4.03 -2.87
N VAL A 185 -15.66 3.47 -1.86
CA VAL A 185 -14.53 2.56 -2.03
C VAL A 185 -14.98 1.25 -2.70
N ARG A 186 -16.10 0.67 -2.28
CA ARG A 186 -16.63 -0.57 -2.87
C ARG A 186 -16.99 -0.39 -4.35
N GLU A 187 -17.74 0.67 -4.66
CA GLU A 187 -18.16 0.98 -6.02
C GLU A 187 -16.95 1.17 -6.95
N LYS A 188 -15.90 1.82 -6.44
CA LYS A 188 -14.66 2.04 -7.19
C LYS A 188 -13.87 0.76 -7.41
N ILE A 189 -13.76 -0.11 -6.40
CA ILE A 189 -13.15 -1.44 -6.54
C ILE A 189 -13.87 -2.24 -7.64
N GLU A 190 -15.19 -2.33 -7.60
CA GLU A 190 -15.96 -3.08 -8.61
C GLU A 190 -15.82 -2.46 -10.02
N SER A 191 -15.82 -1.14 -10.12
CA SER A 191 -15.63 -0.42 -11.38
C SER A 191 -14.26 -0.70 -12.00
N ILE A 192 -13.19 -0.69 -11.20
CA ILE A 192 -11.82 -0.96 -11.67
C ILE A 192 -11.71 -2.44 -12.05
N HIS A 193 -12.16 -3.36 -11.20
CA HIS A 193 -12.10 -4.79 -11.50
C HIS A 193 -12.86 -5.16 -12.78
N LYS A 194 -14.02 -4.55 -13.02
CA LYS A 194 -14.78 -4.76 -14.27
C LYS A 194 -14.01 -4.32 -15.51
N GLN A 195 -13.19 -3.27 -15.42
CA GLN A 195 -12.37 -2.77 -16.51
C GLN A 195 -11.08 -3.59 -16.69
N PHE A 196 -10.50 -4.08 -15.59
CA PHE A 196 -9.24 -4.79 -15.55
C PHE A 196 -9.39 -6.12 -14.79
N PRO A 197 -10.11 -7.11 -15.36
CA PRO A 197 -10.44 -8.35 -14.65
C PRO A 197 -9.22 -9.21 -14.33
N ASP A 198 -8.18 -9.15 -15.16
CA ASP A 198 -6.92 -9.88 -14.99
C ASP A 198 -5.93 -9.17 -14.06
N GLY A 199 -6.27 -7.96 -13.58
CA GLY A 199 -5.43 -7.17 -12.70
C GLY A 199 -4.11 -6.74 -13.33
N PHE A 200 -3.02 -6.84 -12.56
CA PHE A 200 -1.69 -6.44 -12.99
C PHE A 200 -0.91 -7.64 -13.54
N VAL A 201 -0.36 -7.50 -14.75
CA VAL A 201 0.39 -8.55 -15.44
C VAL A 201 1.79 -8.03 -15.74
N PHE A 202 2.79 -8.66 -15.13
CA PHE A 202 4.19 -8.41 -15.39
C PHE A 202 4.78 -9.53 -16.25
N GLU A 203 5.23 -9.19 -17.45
CA GLU A 203 5.91 -10.11 -18.36
C GLU A 203 7.42 -10.00 -18.09
N LYS A 204 7.92 -10.85 -17.17
CA LYS A 204 9.36 -10.89 -16.87
C LYS A 204 10.14 -11.30 -18.13
N ASP A 205 11.30 -10.67 -18.32
CA ASP A 205 12.25 -11.10 -19.34
C ASP A 205 12.71 -12.53 -19.02
N LYS A 206 12.58 -13.44 -19.98
CA LYS A 206 12.75 -14.90 -19.74
C LYS A 206 14.19 -15.28 -19.37
N ASP A 207 15.13 -14.37 -19.64
CA ASP A 207 16.56 -14.55 -19.40
C ASP A 207 17.04 -13.93 -18.08
N ALA A 208 16.16 -13.31 -17.29
CA ALA A 208 16.52 -12.68 -16.03
C ALA A 208 16.70 -13.70 -14.89
N ASP A 209 17.87 -13.68 -14.24
CA ASP A 209 18.23 -14.58 -13.14
C ASP A 209 17.21 -14.48 -12.00
N PRO A 210 16.70 -15.60 -11.45
CA PRO A 210 15.85 -15.60 -10.26
C PRO A 210 16.51 -14.94 -9.05
N SER A 211 17.84 -15.00 -8.92
CA SER A 211 18.58 -14.37 -7.83
C SER A 211 18.64 -12.84 -7.92
N ASP A 212 18.27 -12.25 -9.07
CA ASP A 212 18.14 -10.79 -9.25
C ASP A 212 16.76 -10.26 -8.80
N MET A 213 15.86 -11.12 -8.30
CA MET A 213 14.58 -10.66 -7.75
C MET A 213 14.79 -10.03 -6.38
N ILE A 214 14.58 -8.72 -6.32
CA ILE A 214 14.55 -7.93 -5.09
C ILE A 214 13.20 -8.19 -4.39
N ASP A 215 13.26 -8.51 -3.10
CA ASP A 215 12.07 -8.66 -2.24
C ASP A 215 11.20 -7.39 -2.22
N GLY A 216 9.89 -7.52 -2.01
CA GLY A 216 8.95 -6.39 -1.99
C GLY A 216 9.36 -5.30 -1.00
N THR A 217 9.86 -5.71 0.17
CA THR A 217 10.37 -4.79 1.21
C THR A 217 11.63 -4.06 0.74
N GLU A 218 12.61 -4.78 0.19
CA GLU A 218 13.84 -4.18 -0.32
C GLU A 218 13.56 -3.24 -1.52
N ALA A 219 12.61 -3.62 -2.37
CA ALA A 219 12.18 -2.80 -3.50
C ALA A 219 11.52 -1.50 -3.02
N MET A 220 10.73 -1.54 -1.94
CA MET A 220 10.18 -0.34 -1.31
C MET A 220 11.28 0.57 -0.75
N ASP A 221 12.25 0.01 -0.02
CA ASP A 221 13.33 0.79 0.58
C ASP A 221 14.16 1.51 -0.51
N LEU A 222 14.49 0.81 -1.58
CA LEU A 222 15.19 1.39 -2.73
C LEU A 222 14.36 2.49 -3.42
N ALA A 223 13.07 2.24 -3.65
CA ALA A 223 12.17 3.23 -4.25
C ALA A 223 11.98 4.46 -3.36
N THR A 224 11.96 4.28 -2.04
CA THR A 224 11.88 5.37 -1.06
C THR A 224 13.13 6.24 -1.13
N LEU A 225 14.32 5.62 -1.14
CA LEU A 225 15.59 6.33 -1.32
C LEU A 225 15.62 7.09 -2.65
N GLU A 226 15.14 6.48 -3.74
CA GLU A 226 15.08 7.13 -5.04
C GLU A 226 14.12 8.34 -5.04
N LEU A 227 12.97 8.22 -4.39
CA LEU A 227 12.02 9.33 -4.22
C LEU A 227 12.65 10.49 -3.43
N GLU A 228 13.36 10.19 -2.34
CA GLU A 228 14.07 11.20 -1.55
C GLU A 228 15.16 11.94 -2.35
N GLN A 229 15.93 11.19 -3.14
CA GLN A 229 16.93 11.74 -4.05
C GLN A 229 16.28 12.65 -5.09
N PHE A 230 15.20 12.21 -5.72
CA PHE A 230 14.43 13.00 -6.68
C PHE A 230 13.95 14.32 -6.08
N LEU A 231 13.37 14.29 -4.88
CA LEU A 231 12.89 15.48 -4.18
C LEU A 231 14.04 16.44 -3.82
N THR A 232 15.18 15.90 -3.41
CA THR A 232 16.37 16.69 -3.07
C THR A 232 16.95 17.39 -4.29
N LEU A 233 17.11 16.68 -5.41
CA LEU A 233 17.57 17.26 -6.67
C LEU A 233 16.61 18.33 -7.20
N ARG A 234 15.30 18.09 -7.09
CA ARG A 234 14.29 19.07 -7.48
C ARG A 234 14.38 20.35 -6.64
N ARG A 235 14.50 20.23 -5.31
CA ARG A 235 14.68 21.39 -4.43
C ARG A 235 15.95 22.16 -4.77
N ALA A 236 17.04 21.45 -5.05
CA ALA A 236 18.30 22.07 -5.49
C ALA A 236 18.12 22.82 -6.82
N LYS A 237 17.44 22.23 -7.81
CA LYS A 237 17.14 22.87 -9.10
C LYS A 237 16.33 24.17 -8.93
N VAL A 238 15.29 24.15 -8.10
CA VAL A 238 14.49 25.36 -7.81
C VAL A 238 15.35 26.44 -7.16
N LYS A 239 16.18 26.09 -6.17
CA LYS A 239 17.12 27.04 -5.53
C LYS A 239 18.08 27.64 -6.55
N MET A 240 18.66 26.84 -7.44
CA MET A 240 19.56 27.32 -8.49
C MET A 240 18.86 28.27 -9.46
N LEU A 241 17.61 27.98 -9.84
CA LEU A 241 16.80 28.87 -10.68
C LEU A 241 16.50 30.20 -9.99
N CYS A 242 16.15 30.19 -8.70
CA CYS A 242 15.94 31.40 -7.92
C CYS A 242 17.23 32.25 -7.83
N VAL A 243 18.38 31.62 -7.57
CA VAL A 243 19.69 32.29 -7.55
C VAL A 243 20.00 32.90 -8.92
N ALA A 244 19.78 32.17 -10.01
CA ALA A 244 19.99 32.67 -11.36
C ALA A 244 19.08 33.87 -11.69
N ALA A 245 17.80 33.81 -11.30
CA ALA A 245 16.85 34.91 -11.46
C ALA A 245 17.24 36.14 -10.64
N PHE A 246 17.67 35.94 -9.39
CA PHE A 246 18.15 37.01 -8.52
C PHE A 246 19.42 37.67 -9.09
N ASN A 247 20.37 36.89 -9.59
CA ASN A 247 21.57 37.40 -10.24
C ASN A 247 21.24 38.23 -11.49
N LYS A 248 20.29 37.79 -12.32
CA LYS A 248 19.80 38.56 -13.47
C LYS A 248 19.17 39.89 -13.04
N LEU A 249 18.37 39.89 -11.97
CA LEU A 249 17.77 41.11 -11.42
C LEU A 249 18.86 42.08 -10.92
N LEU A 250 19.82 41.59 -10.15
CA LEU A 250 20.95 42.40 -9.65
C LEU A 250 21.75 43.02 -10.81
N GLN A 251 22.00 42.26 -11.87
CA GLN A 251 22.68 42.77 -13.04
C GLN A 251 21.87 43.90 -13.71
N SER A 252 20.56 43.72 -13.89
CA SER A 252 19.69 44.76 -14.44
C SER A 252 19.67 46.04 -13.59
N VAL A 253 19.65 45.92 -12.26
CA VAL A 253 19.71 47.07 -11.34
C VAL A 253 21.05 47.81 -11.44
N ARG A 254 22.16 47.08 -11.54
CA ARG A 254 23.51 47.66 -11.74
C ARG A 254 23.61 48.40 -13.06
N GLU A 255 23.12 47.81 -14.15
CA GLU A 255 23.11 48.44 -15.48
C GLU A 255 22.27 49.73 -15.50
N LYS A 256 21.13 49.76 -14.79
CA LYS A 256 20.31 50.98 -14.67
C LYS A 256 21.01 52.10 -13.90
N HIS A 257 21.76 51.76 -12.85
CA HIS A 257 22.53 52.75 -12.09
C HIS A 257 23.73 53.29 -12.87
N ALA A 258 24.39 52.47 -13.68
CA ALA A 258 25.53 52.89 -14.49
C ALA A 258 25.16 53.83 -15.67
N ARG A 259 23.86 53.94 -16.00
CA ARG A 259 23.33 54.80 -17.08
C ARG A 259 22.74 56.12 -16.57
N ARG A 260 22.74 56.36 -15.26
CA ARG A 260 22.34 57.62 -14.62
C ARG A 260 23.57 58.41 -14.23
#